data_AF-X5VN37-F1
#
_entry.id   AF-X5VN37-F1
#
_cell.length_a   1.000
_cell.length_b   1.000
_cell.length_c   1.000
_cell.angle_alpha   90.00
_cell.angle_beta   90.00
_cell.angle_gamma   90.00
#
_symmetry.space_group_name_H-M   'P 1'
#
loop_
_entity.id
_entity.type
_entity.pdbx_description
1 polymer ?
#
loop_
_entity_poly.entity_id
_entity_poly.type
_entity_poly.pdbx_seq_one_letter_code
_entity_poly.pdbx_strand_id
1 'polypeptide(L)'
;MLKTEVIDLETYSAVYAVISGYRADDIISTAFAVDEIRARFPECRCDDEELVGLMVHAMSGKKIAVSFDHRVAASPSELRNAVPPLWQWQTAMTCRGRLKHDKSTTAS
;
A
#
# COMPACT_ATOMS: atom_id res chain seq x y z
N MET A 1 -11.94 -15.21 -12.37
CA MET A 1 -11.58 -15.54 -13.77
C MET A 1 -10.14 -15.07 -13.94
N LEU A 2 -9.16 -15.99 -13.87
CA LEU A 2 -7.77 -15.61 -14.07
C LEU A 2 -7.61 -15.32 -15.56
N LYS A 3 -7.64 -14.03 -15.92
CA LYS A 3 -7.19 -13.57 -17.23
C LYS A 3 -5.73 -13.98 -17.33
N THR A 4 -5.48 -15.13 -17.96
CA THR A 4 -4.17 -15.42 -18.52
C THR A 4 -4.06 -14.57 -19.78
N GLU A 5 -4.00 -13.26 -19.59
CA GLU A 5 -3.72 -12.34 -20.68
C GLU A 5 -2.22 -12.34 -20.90
N VAL A 6 -1.87 -12.53 -22.16
CA VAL A 6 -0.56 -12.20 -22.69
C VAL A 6 -0.30 -10.77 -22.23
N ILE A 7 0.68 -10.61 -21.33
CA ILE A 7 1.12 -9.28 -20.93
C ILE A 7 1.65 -8.65 -22.19
N ASP A 8 1.03 -7.54 -22.59
CA ASP A 8 1.47 -6.77 -23.74
C ASP A 8 2.95 -6.40 -23.57
N LEU A 9 3.75 -6.64 -24.62
CA LEU A 9 5.19 -6.47 -24.59
C LEU A 9 5.57 -4.99 -24.36
N GLU A 10 4.74 -4.06 -24.84
CA GLU A 10 4.94 -2.62 -24.60
C GLU A 10 4.75 -2.30 -23.12
N THR A 11 3.69 -2.83 -22.50
CA THR A 11 3.42 -2.69 -21.06
C THR A 11 4.53 -3.29 -20.20
N TYR A 12 5.06 -4.47 -20.55
CA TYR A 12 6.20 -5.05 -19.83
C TYR A 12 7.46 -4.18 -19.97
N SER A 13 7.73 -3.67 -21.18
CA SER A 13 8.88 -2.80 -21.44
C SER A 13 8.79 -1.47 -20.68
N ALA A 14 7.58 -0.92 -20.56
CA ALA A 14 7.28 0.27 -19.78
C ALA A 14 7.62 0.10 -18.30
N VAL A 15 7.10 -0.98 -17.71
CA VAL A 15 7.36 -1.34 -16.31
C VAL A 15 8.85 -1.52 -16.08
N TYR A 16 9.54 -2.25 -16.97
CA TYR A 16 10.97 -2.46 -16.86
C TYR A 16 11.75 -1.14 -16.96
N ALA A 17 11.39 -0.25 -17.88
CA ALA A 17 12.05 1.04 -18.06
C ALA A 17 11.93 1.95 -16.82
N VAL A 18 10.79 1.92 -16.13
CA VAL A 18 10.62 2.66 -14.86
C VAL A 18 11.45 2.02 -13.75
N ILE A 19 11.33 0.69 -13.56
CA ILE A 19 12.02 -0.02 -12.47
C ILE A 19 13.55 0.07 -12.60
N SER A 20 14.07 -0.02 -13.82
CA SER A 20 15.51 0.09 -14.09
C SER A 20 16.12 1.45 -13.71
N GLY A 21 15.29 2.47 -13.46
CA GLY A 21 15.73 3.77 -12.96
C GLY A 21 16.02 3.80 -11.47
N TYR A 22 15.53 2.83 -10.69
CA TYR A 22 15.77 2.75 -9.26
C TYR A 22 17.07 1.99 -8.94
N ARG A 23 17.65 2.30 -7.79
CA ARG A 23 18.87 1.66 -7.28
C ARG A 23 18.50 0.50 -6.36
N ALA A 24 19.47 -0.38 -6.14
CA ALA A 24 19.37 -1.37 -5.08
C ALA A 24 19.12 -0.66 -3.73
N ASP A 25 18.25 -1.26 -2.91
CA ASP A 25 17.84 -0.78 -1.59
C ASP A 25 16.95 0.48 -1.55
N ASP A 26 16.53 1.00 -2.71
CA ASP A 26 15.52 2.07 -2.75
C ASP A 26 14.17 1.59 -2.20
N ILE A 27 13.55 2.38 -1.33
CA ILE A 27 12.16 2.19 -0.89
C ILE A 27 11.26 3.03 -1.78
N ILE A 28 10.46 2.36 -2.60
CA ILE A 28 9.66 3.01 -3.63
C ILE A 28 8.18 2.93 -3.26
N SER A 29 7.47 4.06 -3.38
CA SER A 29 6.01 4.07 -3.34
C SER A 29 5.47 3.45 -4.63
N THR A 30 4.68 2.38 -4.51
CA THR A 30 4.05 1.74 -5.67
C THR A 30 3.13 2.71 -6.42
N ALA A 31 2.45 3.61 -5.70
CA ALA A 31 1.61 4.64 -6.33
C ALA A 31 2.42 5.57 -7.23
N PHE A 32 3.59 6.03 -6.78
CA PHE A 32 4.44 6.92 -7.57
C PHE A 32 5.00 6.22 -8.81
N ALA A 33 5.42 4.97 -8.67
CA ALA A 33 5.92 4.19 -9.80
C ALA A 33 4.80 3.90 -10.83
N VAL A 34 3.57 3.64 -10.37
CA VAL A 34 2.40 3.50 -11.23
C VAL A 34 2.10 4.80 -11.96
N ASP A 35 2.12 5.94 -11.27
CA ASP A 35 1.94 7.26 -11.90
C ASP A 35 2.99 7.51 -12.99
N GLU A 36 4.24 7.15 -12.74
CA GLU A 36 5.33 7.29 -13.71
C GLU A 36 5.14 6.38 -14.93
N ILE A 37 4.69 5.13 -14.74
CA ILE A 37 4.33 4.22 -15.83
C ILE A 37 3.20 4.82 -16.67
N ARG A 38 2.12 5.28 -16.02
CA ARG A 38 0.96 5.88 -16.69
C ARG A 38 1.32 7.15 -17.45
N ALA A 39 2.23 7.97 -16.91
CA ALA A 39 2.71 9.19 -17.57
C ALA A 39 3.53 8.89 -18.83
N ARG A 40 4.35 7.83 -18.80
CA ARG A 40 5.16 7.40 -19.96
C ARG A 40 4.35 6.61 -20.98
N PHE A 41 3.29 5.91 -20.56
CA PHE A 41 2.49 5.01 -21.38
C PHE A 41 0.99 5.19 -21.10
N PRO A 42 0.39 6.29 -21.59
CA PRO A 42 -1.00 6.63 -21.30
C PRO A 42 -2.03 5.65 -21.90
N GLU A 43 -1.65 4.90 -22.93
CA GLU A 43 -2.51 3.89 -23.58
C GLU A 43 -2.58 2.56 -22.80
N CYS A 44 -1.79 2.41 -21.72
CA CYS A 44 -1.78 1.20 -20.91
C CYS A 44 -3.15 0.96 -20.27
N ARG A 45 -3.72 -0.21 -20.56
CA ARG A 45 -5.05 -0.61 -20.06
C ARG A 45 -5.01 -1.40 -18.76
N CYS A 46 -3.82 -1.72 -18.27
CA CYS A 46 -3.69 -2.41 -17.00
C CYS A 46 -4.19 -1.54 -15.86
N ASP A 47 -4.91 -2.15 -14.93
CA ASP A 47 -5.22 -1.50 -13.67
C ASP A 47 -3.97 -1.42 -12.76
N ASP A 48 -4.08 -0.70 -11.65
CA ASP A 48 -2.94 -0.47 -10.76
C ASP A 48 -2.47 -1.77 -10.07
N GLU A 49 -3.38 -2.70 -9.80
CA GLU A 49 -3.05 -4.00 -9.18
C GLU A 49 -2.27 -4.88 -10.18
N GLU A 50 -2.70 -4.90 -11.44
CA GLU A 50 -2.01 -5.56 -12.54
C GLU A 50 -0.62 -4.96 -12.77
N LEU A 51 -0.50 -3.63 -12.80
CA LEU A 51 0.78 -2.94 -12.94
C LEU A 51 1.74 -3.29 -11.80
N VAL A 52 1.29 -3.25 -10.55
CA VAL A 52 2.14 -3.63 -9.41
C VAL A 52 2.50 -5.12 -9.46
N GLY A 53 1.57 -5.99 -9.89
CA GLY A 53 1.87 -7.40 -10.15
C GLY A 53 2.98 -7.59 -11.18
N LEU A 54 2.96 -6.80 -12.26
CA LEU A 54 4.02 -6.80 -13.28
C LEU A 54 5.35 -6.29 -12.73
N MET A 55 5.33 -5.27 -11.87
CA MET A 55 6.55 -4.77 -11.24
C MET A 55 7.20 -5.85 -10.36
N VAL A 56 6.41 -6.52 -9.52
CA VAL A 56 6.88 -7.62 -8.70
C VAL A 56 7.42 -8.76 -9.57
N HIS A 57 6.75 -9.04 -10.68
CA HIS A 57 7.23 -10.04 -11.64
C HIS A 57 8.58 -9.67 -12.24
N ALA A 58 8.74 -8.43 -12.71
CA ALA A 58 9.98 -7.94 -13.32
C ALA A 58 11.17 -7.98 -12.34
N MET A 59 10.95 -7.66 -11.06
CA MET A 59 12.01 -7.64 -10.05
C MET A 59 12.35 -9.01 -9.47
N SER A 60 11.34 -9.88 -9.28
CA SER A 60 11.52 -11.15 -8.58
C SER A 60 11.58 -12.37 -9.49
N GLY A 61 11.20 -12.22 -10.77
CA GLY A 61 10.95 -13.32 -11.70
C GLY A 61 9.71 -14.16 -11.38
N LYS A 62 8.99 -13.86 -10.30
CA LYS A 62 7.83 -14.65 -9.85
C LYS A 62 6.53 -13.99 -10.26
N LYS A 63 5.60 -14.76 -10.82
CA LYS A 63 4.26 -14.27 -11.14
C LYS A 63 3.40 -14.29 -9.86
N ILE A 64 3.13 -13.11 -9.31
CA ILE A 64 2.37 -12.94 -8.06
C ILE A 64 1.14 -12.09 -8.37
N ALA A 65 -0.03 -12.55 -7.91
CA ALA A 65 -1.26 -11.76 -7.97
C ALA A 65 -1.24 -10.72 -6.84
N VAL A 66 -1.54 -9.47 -7.18
CA VAL A 66 -1.62 -8.34 -6.25
C VAL A 66 -3.07 -7.91 -6.14
N SER A 67 -3.51 -7.54 -4.94
CA SER A 67 -4.79 -6.90 -4.70
C SER A 67 -4.62 -5.91 -3.56
N PHE A 68 -5.22 -4.73 -3.71
CA PHE A 68 -5.22 -3.69 -2.69
C PHE A 68 -6.42 -3.85 -1.78
N ASP A 69 -6.25 -3.52 -0.50
CA ASP A 69 -7.38 -3.46 0.43
C ASP A 69 -8.16 -2.16 0.21
N HIS A 70 -9.27 -2.27 -0.51
CA HIS A 70 -10.15 -1.13 -0.82
C HIS A 70 -11.07 -0.71 0.33
N ARG A 71 -11.02 -1.39 1.49
CA ARG A 71 -11.90 -1.09 2.65
C ARG A 71 -11.55 0.21 3.37
N VAL A 72 -10.42 0.83 3.03
CA VAL A 72 -9.89 2.03 3.71
C VAL A 72 -10.62 3.32 3.29
N ALA A 73 -11.52 3.27 2.31
CA ALA A 73 -12.42 4.37 2.00
C ALA A 73 -13.61 4.46 2.98
N ALA A 74 -13.38 4.27 4.29
CA ALA A 74 -14.32 4.79 5.26
C ALA A 74 -14.12 6.30 5.28
N SER A 75 -15.07 7.03 4.72
CA SER A 75 -15.16 8.48 4.86
C SER A 75 -14.94 8.88 6.33
N PRO A 76 -14.40 10.08 6.64
CA PRO A 76 -14.30 10.55 8.03
C PRO A 76 -15.65 10.51 8.79
N SER A 77 -16.77 10.48 8.07
CA SER A 77 -18.12 10.22 8.57
C SER A 77 -18.37 8.77 9.00
N GLU A 78 -17.85 7.77 8.29
CA GLU A 78 -17.97 6.35 8.65
C GLU A 78 -17.08 5.99 9.84
N LEU A 79 -15.89 6.58 9.94
CA LEU A 79 -15.03 6.43 11.12
C LEU A 79 -15.63 7.06 12.39
N ARG A 80 -16.48 8.08 12.26
CA ARG A 80 -17.20 8.69 13.39
C ARG A 80 -18.30 7.79 13.97
N ASN A 81 -18.89 6.94 13.15
CA ASN A 81 -19.98 6.04 13.54
C ASN A 81 -19.51 4.59 13.77
N ALA A 82 -18.27 4.26 13.42
CA ALA A 82 -17.69 2.97 13.71
C ALA A 82 -17.49 2.83 15.23
N VAL A 83 -18.25 1.93 15.85
CA VAL A 83 -17.98 1.49 17.22
C VAL A 83 -16.60 0.82 17.19
N PRO A 84 -15.59 1.36 17.90
CA PRO A 84 -14.27 0.76 17.88
C PRO A 84 -14.36 -0.64 18.49
N PRO A 85 -13.67 -1.64 17.93
CA PRO A 85 -13.65 -2.98 18.49
C PRO A 85 -13.13 -2.95 19.93
N LEU A 86 -13.68 -3.82 20.79
CA LEU A 86 -13.44 -3.82 22.25
C LEU A 86 -11.95 -3.80 22.65
N TRP A 87 -11.06 -4.34 21.82
CA TRP A 87 -9.63 -4.31 22.07
C TRP A 87 -9.03 -2.89 22.03
N GLN A 88 -9.54 -1.98 21.19
CA GLN A 88 -9.09 -0.58 21.18
C GLN A 88 -9.50 0.15 22.47
N TRP A 89 -10.65 -0.17 23.06
CA TRP A 89 -11.07 0.36 24.35
C TRP A 89 -10.17 -0.14 25.50
N GLN A 90 -9.74 -1.40 25.45
CA GLN A 90 -8.78 -1.95 26.41
C GLN A 90 -7.42 -1.24 26.35
N THR A 91 -6.92 -0.95 25.14
CA THR A 91 -5.68 -0.18 24.94
C THR A 91 -5.83 1.27 25.41
N ALA A 92 -6.96 1.92 25.13
CA ALA A 92 -7.21 3.29 25.57
C ALA A 92 -7.33 3.38 27.11
N MET A 93 -7.99 2.43 27.76
CA MET A 93 -8.08 2.39 29.22
C MET A 93 -6.73 2.10 29.90
N THR A 94 -5.90 1.22 29.33
CA THR A 94 -4.55 0.96 29.85
C THR A 94 -3.63 2.17 29.71
N CYS A 95 -3.67 2.90 28.59
CA CYS A 95 -2.93 4.14 28.42
C CYS A 95 -3.40 5.25 29.39
N ARG A 96 -4.71 5.36 29.64
CA ARG A 96 -5.29 6.33 30.58
C ARG A 96 -4.96 6.01 32.05
N GLY A 97 -4.83 4.73 32.39
CA GLY A 97 -4.35 4.28 33.70
C GLY A 97 -2.87 4.59 33.93
N ARG A 98 -2.05 4.45 32.88
CA ARG A 98 -0.60 4.73 32.94
C ARG A 98 -0.28 6.21 33.17
N LEU A 99 -1.02 7.11 32.51
CA LEU A 99 -0.86 8.56 32.67
C LEU A 99 -1.22 9.09 34.07
N LYS A 100 -2.00 8.34 34.87
CA LYS A 100 -2.33 8.75 36.24
C LYS A 100 -1.32 8.30 37.29
N HIS A 101 -0.48 7.30 36.98
CA HIS A 101 0.54 6.81 37.91
C HIS A 101 1.87 7.58 37.85
N ASP A 102 2.13 8.35 36.78
CA ASP A 102 3.39 9.09 36.62
C ASP A 102 3.40 10.50 37.26
N LYS A 103 2.36 10.89 38.02
CA LYS A 103 2.31 12.21 38.68
C LYS A 103 2.74 12.25 40.16
N SER A 104 3.31 11.19 40.72
CA SER A 104 3.63 11.13 42.15
C SER A 104 5.09 10.80 42.53
N THR A 105 6.06 10.96 41.62
CA THR A 105 7.48 10.83 42.00
C THR A 105 8.32 11.95 41.40
N THR A 106 8.21 13.16 41.95
CA THR A 106 9.30 14.15 42.02
C THR A 106 8.89 15.28 42.95
N ALA A 107 9.22 15.14 44.22
CA ALA A 107 9.42 16.25 45.15
C ALA A 107 10.40 15.76 46.21
N SER A 108 11.68 16.01 45.97
CA SER A 108 12.67 16.21 47.04
C SER A 108 12.54 17.62 47.58
#